data_AF-A0AAW6C3M6-F1
#
_entry.id   AF-A0AAW6C3M6-F1
#
_cell.length_a   1.000
_cell.length_b   1.000
_cell.length_c   1.000
_cell.angle_alpha   90.00
_cell.angle_beta   90.00
_cell.angle_gamma   90.00
#
_symmetry.space_group_name_H-M   'P 1'
#
loop_
_entity.id
_entity.type
_entity.pdbx_description
1 polymer ?
#
loop_
_entity_poly.entity_id
_entity_poly.type
_entity_poly.pdbx_seq_one_letter_code
_entity_poly.pdbx_strand_id
1 'polypeptide(L)'
;MHITDFISDKMNSDDSKLLEELYSSEYQNLINYAGYILYNSDYVEDVVQETFAIAVQKIADLQSSNNQVGWLYRTLQNVVRNKNRDLQKPNKIISKITQSMFDQIFPTTAEFESNILFYENFNQVRLWSD
;
A
#
# COMPACT_ATOMS: atom_id res chain seq x y z
N MET A 1 -9.77 -3.20 -18.72
CA MET A 1 -10.71 -3.75 -17.72
C MET A 1 -10.31 -3.14 -16.40
N HIS A 2 -11.06 -2.15 -15.92
CA HIS A 2 -10.72 -1.46 -14.68
C HIS A 2 -11.15 -2.32 -13.50
N ILE A 3 -10.37 -2.32 -12.42
CA ILE A 3 -10.71 -3.03 -11.16
C ILE A 3 -12.11 -2.65 -10.66
N THR A 4 -12.55 -1.42 -10.93
CA THR A 4 -13.89 -0.89 -10.62
C THR A 4 -15.01 -1.70 -11.29
N ASP A 5 -14.81 -2.17 -12.53
CA ASP A 5 -15.82 -2.94 -13.27
C ASP A 5 -16.03 -4.34 -12.65
N PHE A 6 -15.00 -4.89 -12.01
CA PHE A 6 -15.05 -6.19 -11.32
C PHE A 6 -15.67 -6.10 -9.92
N ILE A 7 -15.47 -4.96 -9.24
CA ILE A 7 -15.99 -4.71 -7.89
C ILE A 7 -17.52 -4.55 -7.91
N SER A 8 -18.06 -3.85 -8.92
CA SER A 8 -19.49 -3.50 -9.00
C SER A 8 -20.46 -4.70 -9.06
N ASP A 9 -20.05 -5.83 -9.66
CA ASP A 9 -20.97 -6.93 -9.99
C ASP A 9 -21.12 -8.00 -8.89
N LYS A 10 -20.27 -7.96 -7.84
CA LYS A 10 -20.24 -9.00 -6.78
C LYS A 10 -20.21 -8.51 -5.33
N MET A 11 -20.01 -7.22 -5.07
CA MET A 11 -19.92 -6.67 -3.72
C MET A 11 -21.19 -5.91 -3.32
N ASN A 12 -21.43 -5.80 -2.00
CA ASN A 12 -22.48 -4.92 -1.48
C ASN A 12 -22.18 -3.45 -1.85
N SER A 13 -23.22 -2.61 -1.94
CA SER A 13 -23.10 -1.21 -2.36
C SER A 13 -22.15 -0.41 -1.46
N ASP A 14 -22.18 -0.66 -0.16
CA ASP A 14 -21.38 0.09 0.82
C ASP A 14 -19.90 -0.29 0.73
N ASP A 15 -19.62 -1.59 0.58
CA ASP A 15 -18.27 -2.12 0.41
C ASP A 15 -17.63 -1.62 -0.89
N SER A 16 -18.41 -1.59 -1.98
CA SER A 16 -17.97 -1.09 -3.28
C SER A 16 -17.64 0.40 -3.22
N LYS A 17 -18.51 1.18 -2.59
CA LYS A 17 -18.31 2.62 -2.43
C LYS A 17 -17.06 2.95 -1.59
N LEU A 18 -16.85 2.22 -0.49
CA LEU A 18 -15.63 2.37 0.32
C LEU A 18 -14.37 2.13 -0.52
N LEU A 19 -14.35 1.05 -1.32
CA LEU A 19 -13.20 0.75 -2.17
C LEU A 19 -13.01 1.77 -3.28
N GLU A 20 -14.08 2.25 -3.92
CA GLU A 20 -14.00 3.29 -4.95
C GLU A 20 -13.43 4.60 -4.38
N GLU A 21 -13.86 4.99 -3.17
CA GLU A 21 -13.35 6.16 -2.47
C GLU A 21 -11.86 6.01 -2.16
N LEU A 22 -11.46 4.88 -1.55
CA LEU A 22 -10.05 4.60 -1.24
C LEU A 22 -9.18 4.50 -2.50
N TYR A 23 -9.68 3.88 -3.56
CA TYR A 23 -8.96 3.79 -4.83
C TYR A 23 -8.75 5.17 -5.43
N SER A 24 -9.82 5.98 -5.49
CA SER A 24 -9.76 7.32 -6.08
C SER A 24 -8.86 8.26 -5.29
N SER A 25 -8.84 8.16 -3.95
CA SER A 25 -8.03 9.04 -3.11
C SER A 25 -6.58 8.57 -2.96
N GLU A 26 -6.33 7.27 -2.82
CA GLU A 26 -5.02 6.75 -2.42
C GLU A 26 -4.21 6.10 -3.54
N TYR A 27 -4.77 5.78 -4.70
CA TYR A 27 -4.04 5.05 -5.74
C TYR A 27 -2.73 5.75 -6.13
N GLN A 28 -2.77 7.05 -6.43
CA GLN A 28 -1.57 7.78 -6.81
C GLN A 28 -0.57 7.93 -5.65
N ASN A 29 -1.06 8.07 -4.41
CA ASN A 29 -0.20 8.16 -3.24
C ASN A 29 0.53 6.84 -3.01
N LEU A 30 -0.18 5.72 -3.16
CA LEU A 30 0.40 4.38 -3.08
C LEU A 30 1.39 4.12 -4.22
N ILE A 31 1.14 4.59 -5.43
CA ILE A 31 2.12 4.52 -6.54
C ILE A 31 3.39 5.31 -6.18
N ASN A 32 3.25 6.53 -5.68
CA ASN A 32 4.40 7.35 -5.30
C ASN A 32 5.20 6.72 -4.15
N TYR A 33 4.49 6.22 -3.13
CA TYR A 33 5.10 5.54 -1.98
C TYR A 33 5.77 4.23 -2.41
N ALA A 34 5.09 3.40 -3.19
CA ALA A 34 5.64 2.18 -3.78
C ALA A 34 6.88 2.48 -4.64
N GLY A 35 6.84 3.54 -5.46
CA GLY A 35 7.96 4.00 -6.26
C GLY A 35 9.17 4.41 -5.41
N TYR A 36 8.93 5.12 -4.31
CA TYR A 36 9.98 5.46 -3.36
C TYR A 36 10.63 4.22 -2.73
N ILE A 37 9.82 3.25 -2.27
CA ILE A 37 10.32 2.07 -1.54
C ILE A 37 10.89 0.98 -2.46
N LEU A 38 10.50 0.96 -3.72
CA LEU A 38 10.96 0.02 -4.74
C LEU A 38 11.98 0.63 -5.71
N TYR A 39 12.42 1.87 -5.47
CA TYR A 39 13.35 2.60 -6.33
C TYR A 39 12.89 2.69 -7.80
N ASN A 40 11.60 3.00 -8.01
CA ASN A 40 10.94 3.07 -9.33
C ASN A 40 11.10 1.81 -10.17
N SER A 41 11.05 0.64 -9.54
CA SER A 41 11.08 -0.63 -10.26
C SER A 41 9.83 -0.84 -11.13
N ASP A 42 9.99 -1.63 -12.19
CA ASP A 42 8.92 -1.94 -13.16
C ASP A 42 7.68 -2.61 -12.53
N TYR A 43 7.80 -3.19 -11.32
CA TYR A 43 6.69 -3.87 -10.64
C TYR A 43 5.96 -3.01 -9.59
N VAL A 44 6.20 -1.68 -9.56
CA VAL A 44 5.50 -0.74 -8.66
C VAL A 44 3.99 -0.83 -8.82
N GLU A 45 3.50 -0.76 -10.06
CA GLU A 45 2.07 -0.79 -10.35
C GLU A 45 1.45 -2.14 -9.94
N ASP A 46 2.13 -3.25 -10.24
CA ASP A 46 1.68 -4.59 -9.84
C ASP A 46 1.49 -4.71 -8.33
N VAL A 47 2.40 -4.13 -7.54
CA VAL A 47 2.33 -4.17 -6.07
C VAL A 47 1.14 -3.38 -5.55
N VAL A 48 0.85 -2.22 -6.15
CA VAL A 48 -0.32 -1.42 -5.79
C VAL A 48 -1.61 -2.14 -6.19
N GLN A 49 -1.67 -2.71 -7.40
CA GLN A 49 -2.84 -3.48 -7.85
C GLN A 49 -3.07 -4.72 -6.95
N GLU A 50 -2.03 -5.46 -6.59
CA GLU A 50 -2.12 -6.59 -5.66
C GLU A 50 -2.61 -6.15 -4.26
N THR A 51 -2.23 -4.96 -3.82
CA THR A 51 -2.71 -4.38 -2.56
C THR A 51 -4.22 -4.14 -2.58
N PHE A 52 -4.75 -3.55 -3.65
CA PHE A 52 -6.20 -3.38 -3.81
C PHE A 52 -6.93 -4.71 -4.01
N ALA A 53 -6.31 -5.69 -4.67
CA ALA A 53 -6.88 -7.03 -4.77
C ALA A 53 -7.00 -7.70 -3.39
N ILE A 54 -6.03 -7.50 -2.48
CA ILE A 54 -6.11 -7.98 -1.10
C ILE A 54 -7.17 -7.19 -0.31
N ALA A 55 -7.30 -5.89 -0.53
CA ALA A 55 -8.34 -5.07 0.09
C ALA A 55 -9.75 -5.58 -0.27
N VAL A 56 -9.98 -5.92 -1.54
CA VAL A 56 -11.23 -6.59 -1.99
C VAL A 56 -11.43 -7.92 -1.26
N GLN A 57 -10.39 -8.77 -1.21
CA GLN A 57 -10.49 -10.08 -0.57
C GLN A 57 -10.72 -10.01 0.94
N LYS A 58 -10.25 -8.95 1.60
CA LYS A 58 -10.31 -8.75 3.05
C LYS A 58 -11.11 -7.52 3.44
N ILE A 59 -12.20 -7.27 2.72
CA ILE A 59 -13.01 -6.06 2.88
C ILE A 59 -13.55 -5.91 4.31
N ALA A 60 -13.93 -7.01 4.97
CA ALA A 60 -14.40 -6.99 6.36
C ALA A 60 -13.29 -6.52 7.33
N ASP A 61 -12.05 -6.98 7.14
CA ASP A 61 -10.91 -6.55 7.95
C ASP A 61 -10.62 -5.06 7.74
N LEU A 62 -10.65 -4.62 6.48
CA LEU A 62 -10.48 -3.21 6.11
C LEU A 62 -11.56 -2.33 6.75
N GLN A 63 -12.84 -2.71 6.65
CA GLN A 63 -13.96 -1.98 7.25
C GLN A 63 -13.85 -1.89 8.77
N SER A 64 -13.40 -2.96 9.42
CA SER A 64 -13.23 -2.99 10.88
C SER A 64 -12.02 -2.18 11.38
N SER A 65 -11.12 -1.75 10.47
CA SER A 65 -9.94 -0.99 10.83
C SER A 65 -10.31 0.45 11.21
N ASN A 66 -9.89 0.89 12.39
CA ASN A 66 -10.01 2.29 12.82
C ASN A 66 -9.27 3.28 11.89
N ASN A 67 -8.33 2.79 11.06
CA ASN A 67 -7.65 3.57 10.03
C ASN A 67 -7.53 2.72 8.76
N GLN A 68 -8.44 2.95 7.80
CA GLN A 68 -8.53 2.21 6.53
C GLN A 68 -7.36 2.51 5.59
N VAL A 69 -6.97 3.79 5.48
CA VAL A 69 -5.79 4.21 4.71
C VAL A 69 -4.52 3.55 5.28
N GLY A 70 -4.31 3.63 6.59
CA GLY A 70 -3.18 2.99 7.25
C GLY A 70 -3.17 1.46 7.07
N TRP A 71 -4.34 0.82 7.04
CA TRP A 71 -4.45 -0.61 6.72
C TRP A 71 -3.99 -0.92 5.30
N LEU A 72 -4.33 -0.06 4.34
CA LEU A 72 -3.96 -0.20 2.93
C LEU A 72 -2.44 -0.10 2.73
N TYR A 73 -1.78 0.86 3.38
CA TYR A 73 -0.32 1.01 3.32
C TYR A 73 0.42 -0.14 4.00
N ARG A 74 -0.09 -0.66 5.13
CA ARG A 74 0.46 -1.88 5.75
C ARG A 74 0.33 -3.09 4.83
N THR A 75 -0.77 -3.18 4.09
CA THR A 75 -0.99 -4.24 3.11
C THR A 75 0.02 -4.13 1.97
N LEU A 76 0.25 -2.93 1.43
CA LEU A 76 1.29 -2.68 0.42
C LEU A 76 2.68 -3.13 0.87
N GLN A 77 3.09 -2.79 2.09
CA GLN A 77 4.38 -3.22 2.63
C GLN A 77 4.49 -4.74 2.75
N ASN A 78 3.41 -5.42 3.14
CA ASN A 78 3.38 -6.88 3.19
C ASN A 78 3.52 -7.50 1.80
N VAL A 79 2.88 -6.92 0.78
CA VAL A 79 3.04 -7.33 -0.62
C VAL A 79 4.49 -7.16 -1.07
N VAL A 80 5.10 -6.00 -0.84
CA VAL A 80 6.52 -5.74 -1.17
C VAL A 80 7.43 -6.75 -0.49
N ARG A 81 7.24 -6.98 0.81
CA ARG A 81 8.04 -7.96 1.58
C ARG A 81 7.89 -9.37 1.04
N ASN A 82 6.68 -9.77 0.64
CA ASN A 82 6.42 -11.07 0.05
C ASN A 82 7.12 -11.21 -1.31
N LYS A 83 6.99 -10.23 -2.21
CA LYS A 83 7.70 -10.23 -3.50
C LYS A 83 9.21 -10.31 -3.30
N ASN A 84 9.77 -9.51 -2.39
CA ASN A 84 11.20 -9.54 -2.10
C ASN A 84 11.66 -10.86 -1.47
N ARG A 85 10.81 -11.55 -0.71
CA ARG A 85 11.13 -12.89 -0.21
C ARG A 85 11.18 -13.90 -1.36
N ASP A 86 10.27 -13.80 -2.32
CA ASP A 86 10.21 -14.72 -3.46
C ASP A 86 11.37 -14.50 -4.45
N LEU A 87 11.81 -13.25 -4.65
CA LEU A 87 13.02 -12.91 -5.42
C LEU A 87 14.32 -13.42 -4.79
N GLN A 88 14.32 -13.73 -3.48
CA GLN A 88 15.52 -14.10 -2.73
C GLN A 88 15.68 -15.59 -2.45
N LYS A 89 14.79 -16.41 -3.00
CA LYS A 89 14.92 -17.86 -3.04
C LYS A 89 15.91 -18.24 -4.17
N PRO A 90 17.21 -17.88 -4.04
CA PRO A 90 18.20 -18.94 -3.85
C PRO A 90 19.41 -18.61 -2.94
N ASN A 91 19.47 -17.47 -2.21
CA ASN A 91 20.70 -17.13 -1.46
C ASN A 91 20.44 -16.50 -0.06
N LYS A 92 20.65 -17.31 0.99
CA LYS A 92 20.33 -17.03 2.40
C LYS A 92 21.12 -15.84 3.01
N ILE A 93 22.24 -15.47 2.42
CA ILE A 93 23.05 -14.31 2.83
C ILE A 93 22.45 -13.03 2.26
N ILE A 94 22.15 -13.01 0.96
CA ILE A 94 21.50 -11.87 0.30
C ILE A 94 20.14 -11.59 0.96
N SER A 95 19.37 -12.63 1.30
CA SER A 95 18.09 -12.49 2.03
C SER A 95 18.20 -11.82 3.40
N LYS A 96 19.30 -12.06 4.13
CA LYS A 96 19.50 -11.44 5.44
C LYS A 96 19.96 -9.99 5.31
N ILE A 97 20.82 -9.71 4.33
CA ILE A 97 21.31 -8.35 4.05
C ILE A 97 20.15 -7.47 3.60
N THR A 98 19.38 -7.91 2.61
CA THR A 98 18.22 -7.14 2.12
C THR A 98 17.14 -6.98 3.17
N GLN A 99 16.83 -8.00 3.99
CA GLN A 99 15.86 -7.86 5.09
C GLN A 99 16.35 -6.87 6.14
N SER A 100 17.64 -6.93 6.50
CA SER A 100 18.28 -5.96 7.39
C SER A 100 18.25 -4.54 6.82
N MET A 101 18.44 -4.38 5.51
CA MET A 101 18.33 -3.07 4.85
C MET A 101 16.88 -2.61 4.83
N PHE A 102 15.92 -3.51 4.59
CA PHE A 102 14.50 -3.23 4.68
C PHE A 102 14.12 -2.75 6.08
N ASP A 103 14.52 -3.45 7.14
CA ASP A 103 14.17 -3.09 8.52
C ASP A 103 14.82 -1.76 8.97
N GLN A 104 15.90 -1.32 8.30
CA GLN A 104 16.52 -0.01 8.52
C GLN A 104 15.87 1.11 7.70
N ILE A 105 15.26 0.78 6.56
CA ILE A 105 14.58 1.73 5.66
C ILE A 105 13.10 1.89 6.05
N PHE A 106 12.46 0.84 6.59
CA PHE A 106 11.09 0.84 7.11
C PHE A 106 11.12 0.88 8.62
N PRO A 107 10.96 2.08 9.22
CA PRO A 107 10.99 2.20 10.64
C PRO A 107 9.69 1.58 11.23
N THR A 108 9.72 1.27 12.52
CA THR A 108 8.68 0.47 13.20
C THR A 108 7.29 1.08 13.04
N THR A 109 6.23 0.31 13.36
CA THR A 109 4.82 0.77 13.22
C THR A 109 4.55 2.15 13.84
N ALA A 110 5.29 2.53 14.90
CA ALA A 110 5.20 3.85 15.54
C ALA A 110 5.84 4.99 14.71
N GLU A 111 6.91 4.71 13.98
CA GLU A 111 7.57 5.66 13.09
C GLU A 111 6.85 5.75 11.73
N PHE A 112 6.15 4.69 11.32
CA PHE A 112 5.21 4.69 10.20
C PHE A 112 4.01 5.61 10.42
N GLU A 113 3.43 5.63 11.63
CA GLU A 113 2.37 6.61 11.96
C GLU A 113 2.91 8.05 11.87
N SER A 114 4.15 8.30 12.33
CA SER A 114 4.82 9.61 12.12
C SER A 114 5.05 9.95 10.65
N ASN A 115 5.43 8.97 9.81
CA ASN A 115 5.65 9.19 8.38
C ASN A 115 4.33 9.39 7.62
N ILE A 116 3.27 8.65 7.95
CA ILE A 116 1.92 8.91 7.43
C ILE A 116 1.46 10.30 7.84
N LEU A 117 1.63 10.69 9.12
CA LEU A 117 1.31 12.03 9.60
C LEU A 117 2.15 13.11 8.89
N PHE A 118 3.40 12.82 8.53
CA PHE A 118 4.24 13.71 7.73
C PHE A 118 3.69 13.89 6.30
N TYR A 119 3.26 12.81 5.64
CA TYR A 119 2.63 12.88 4.32
C TYR A 119 1.25 13.55 4.36
N GLU A 120 0.44 13.31 5.39
CA GLU A 120 -0.83 14.01 5.58
C GLU A 120 -0.63 15.51 5.84
N ASN A 121 0.36 15.89 6.64
CA ASN A 121 0.72 17.29 6.87
C ASN A 121 1.31 17.96 5.61
N PHE A 122 2.10 17.24 4.82
CA PHE A 122 2.64 17.73 3.54
C PHE A 122 1.55 17.97 2.48
N ASN A 123 0.52 17.10 2.43
CA ASN A 123 -0.63 17.30 1.56
C ASN A 123 -1.51 18.48 1.99
N GLN A 124 -1.60 18.79 3.30
CA GLN A 124 -2.28 20.00 3.76
C GLN A 124 -1.57 21.30 3.33
N VAL A 125 -0.23 21.33 3.33
CA VAL A 125 0.55 22.51 2.89
C VAL A 125 0.39 22.77 1.38
N ARG A 126 0.17 21.72 0.57
CA ARG A 126 -0.01 21.84 -0.89
C ARG A 126 -1.34 22.50 -1.29
N LEU A 127 -2.35 22.49 -0.42
CA LEU A 127 -3.66 23.12 -0.65
C LEU A 127 -3.69 24.64 -0.37
N TRP A 128 -2.58 25.24 0.06
CA TRP A 128 -2.46 26.67 0.39
C TRP A 128 -1.46 27.40 -0.53
N SER A 129 -1.13 26.82 -1.69
CA SER A 129 -0.21 27.41 -2.68
C SER A 129 -0.87 27.62 -4.06
N ASP A 130 -2.20 27.73 -4.08
CA ASP A 130 -2.98 28.37 -5.16
C ASP A 130 -3.52 29.72 -4.65
#